data_AF-A0AAW2EGR1-F1
#
_entry.id   AF-A0AAW2EGR1-F1
#
_cell.length_a   1.000
_cell.length_b   1.000
_cell.length_c   1.000
_cell.angle_alpha   90.00
_cell.angle_beta   90.00
_cell.angle_gamma   90.00
#
_symmetry.space_group_name_H-M   'P 1'
#
loop_
_entity.id
_entity.type
_entity.pdbx_description
1 polymer ?
#
loop_
_entity_poly.entity_id
_entity_poly.type
_entity_poly.pdbx_seq_one_letter_code
_entity_poly.pdbx_strand_id
1 'polypeptide(L)'
;MLAILLGVLPILWTERVEASVLVADTTMSRMVELNADAPFCALYNDRGVIQRMVLGADPRKVRQISSNLVADLEETCKASRDKGKNQAPGGGLIYPGTKWCGPGNVANSYEDLGQHSLEDACCREHDHCPFTIAPQQCIHGICNSSPFTRSHCDCDAKFRRCLQNLNTEVANTLGALFFNVIQVTCFKERRPCSQWQSCDLEWERSPSNYLPNGVSESRGLRRPLLMTVSFAFWDFMARRRNFLRDVMPFV
;
A
#
# COMPACT_ATOMS: atom_id res chain seq x y z
N MET A 1 13.04 46.54 33.51
CA MET A 1 13.03 45.94 32.16
C MET A 1 13.17 44.43 32.29
N LEU A 2 12.07 43.68 32.33
CA LEU A 2 12.09 42.21 32.19
C LEU A 2 11.81 41.90 30.72
N ALA A 3 12.77 41.28 30.04
CA ALA A 3 12.61 40.83 28.67
C ALA A 3 11.79 39.52 28.66
N ILE A 4 10.60 39.58 28.08
CA ILE A 4 9.77 38.40 27.81
C ILE A 4 10.36 37.72 26.57
N LEU A 5 11.12 36.64 26.78
CA LEU A 5 11.50 35.71 25.72
C LEU A 5 10.27 34.88 25.35
N LEU A 6 9.49 35.36 24.37
CA LEU A 6 8.52 34.54 23.66
C LEU A 6 9.29 33.50 22.85
N GLY A 7 9.51 32.34 23.46
CA GLY A 7 9.95 31.14 22.75
C GLY A 7 8.89 30.75 21.73
N VAL A 8 9.13 31.08 20.46
CA VAL A 8 8.40 30.50 19.35
C VAL A 8 8.86 29.05 19.24
N LEU A 9 8.19 28.16 19.97
CA LEU A 9 8.29 26.72 19.71
C LEU A 9 7.89 26.55 18.24
N PRO A 10 8.77 26.02 17.37
CA PRO A 10 8.36 25.69 16.02
C PRO A 10 7.25 24.65 16.20
N ILE A 11 6.02 25.06 15.87
CA ILE A 11 4.90 24.14 15.78
C ILE A 11 5.34 23.20 14.66
N LEU A 12 5.88 22.03 15.03
CA LEU A 12 6.01 20.89 14.14
C LEU A 12 4.59 20.59 13.69
N TRP A 13 4.18 21.22 12.60
CA TRP A 13 3.05 20.80 11.81
C TRP A 13 3.49 19.45 11.28
N THR A 14 3.27 18.40 12.08
CA THR A 14 3.09 17.08 11.51
C THR A 14 1.86 17.26 10.63
N GLU A 15 2.08 17.49 9.34
CA GLU A 15 1.02 17.30 8.36
C GLU A 15 0.58 15.84 8.55
N ARG A 16 -0.49 15.62 9.32
CA ARG A 16 -1.23 14.38 9.22
C ARG A 16 -1.66 14.34 7.77
N VAL A 17 -0.99 13.52 6.98
CA VAL A 17 -1.49 13.14 5.67
C VAL A 17 -2.85 12.53 5.93
N GLU A 18 -3.90 13.29 5.65
CA GLU A 18 -5.28 12.86 5.76
C GLU A 18 -5.47 11.77 4.71
N ALA A 19 -5.30 10.54 5.17
CA ALA A 19 -5.24 9.37 4.34
C ALA A 19 -6.65 8.79 4.24
N SER A 20 -7.51 9.55 3.55
CA SER A 20 -8.88 9.15 3.25
C SER A 20 -9.02 8.70 1.79
N VAL A 21 -9.93 7.76 1.56
CA VAL A 21 -10.33 7.26 0.23
C VAL A 21 -11.82 7.52 0.06
N LEU A 22 -12.18 8.21 -1.01
CA LEU A 22 -13.57 8.51 -1.36
C LEU A 22 -14.10 7.43 -2.30
N VAL A 23 -15.07 6.65 -1.83
CA VAL A 23 -15.70 5.59 -2.61
C VAL A 23 -17.14 5.98 -2.93
N ALA A 24 -17.37 6.45 -4.15
CA ALA A 24 -18.67 6.87 -4.63
C ALA A 24 -19.27 5.85 -5.59
N ASP A 25 -20.59 5.80 -5.68
CA ASP A 25 -21.22 4.98 -6.71
C ASP A 25 -21.14 5.70 -8.07
N THR A 26 -21.24 4.94 -9.16
CA THR A 26 -21.20 5.50 -10.53
C THR A 26 -22.22 6.61 -10.79
N THR A 27 -23.33 6.67 -10.03
CA THR A 27 -24.35 7.72 -10.17
C THR A 27 -24.12 8.94 -9.26
N MET A 28 -23.10 8.90 -8.41
CA MET A 28 -22.81 9.91 -7.37
C MET A 28 -24.01 10.19 -6.46
N SER A 29 -24.82 9.16 -6.21
CA SER A 29 -25.97 9.19 -5.30
C SER A 29 -25.60 8.79 -3.88
N ARG A 30 -24.53 7.99 -3.72
CA ARG A 30 -24.03 7.50 -2.43
C ARG A 30 -22.50 7.54 -2.44
N MET A 31 -21.92 7.87 -1.30
CA MET A 31 -20.48 7.81 -1.12
C MET A 31 -20.12 7.44 0.32
N VAL A 32 -19.08 6.64 0.44
CA VAL A 32 -18.42 6.30 1.69
C VAL A 32 -17.01 6.85 1.65
N GLU A 33 -16.68 7.75 2.58
CA GLU A 33 -15.29 8.12 2.85
C GLU A 33 -14.73 7.13 3.86
N LEU A 34 -13.58 6.53 3.54
CA LEU A 34 -12.85 5.62 4.41
C LEU A 34 -11.62 6.34 4.95
N ASN A 35 -11.46 6.37 6.28
CA ASN A 35 -10.36 7.03 6.97
C ASN A 35 -9.43 6.01 7.63
N ALA A 36 -8.14 6.35 7.72
CA ALA A 36 -7.17 5.58 8.50
C ALA A 36 -7.41 5.66 10.01
N ASP A 37 -7.94 6.79 10.49
CA ASP A 37 -8.20 7.08 11.90
C ASP A 37 -9.71 7.21 12.19
N ALA A 38 -10.08 7.12 13.47
CA ALA A 38 -11.47 7.29 13.90
C ALA A 38 -11.95 8.75 13.67
N PRO A 39 -13.18 8.97 13.16
CA PRO A 39 -14.13 7.96 12.68
C PRO A 39 -13.66 7.32 11.36
N PHE A 40 -13.58 5.98 11.35
CA PHE A 40 -13.00 5.19 10.26
C PHE A 40 -13.77 5.29 8.93
N CYS A 41 -15.00 5.78 8.98
CA CYS A 41 -15.76 6.06 7.78
C CYS A 41 -16.81 7.18 8.00
N ALA A 42 -17.14 7.86 6.91
CA ALA A 42 -18.24 8.83 6.85
C ALA A 42 -19.15 8.53 5.65
N LEU A 43 -20.46 8.74 5.83
CA LEU A 43 -21.48 8.44 4.83
C LEU A 43 -22.05 9.73 4.26
N TYR A 44 -22.18 9.76 2.94
CA TYR A 44 -22.73 10.88 2.19
C TYR A 44 -23.82 10.38 1.24
N ASN A 45 -24.94 11.10 1.23
CA ASN A 45 -26.11 10.84 0.39
C ASN A 45 -26.60 12.07 -0.39
N ASP A 46 -26.03 13.25 -0.12
CA ASP A 46 -26.34 14.47 -0.87
C ASP A 46 -25.53 14.49 -2.16
N ARG A 47 -26.21 14.40 -3.30
CA ARG A 47 -25.60 14.36 -4.62
C ARG A 47 -24.72 15.58 -4.91
N GLY A 48 -25.12 16.78 -4.47
CA GLY A 48 -24.36 18.00 -4.69
C GLY A 48 -23.06 18.03 -3.89
N VAL A 49 -23.09 17.53 -2.65
CA VAL A 49 -21.91 17.35 -1.80
C VAL A 49 -20.98 16.29 -2.39
N ILE A 50 -21.52 15.13 -2.78
CA ILE A 50 -20.74 14.03 -3.38
C ILE A 50 -20.05 14.50 -4.65
N GLN A 51 -20.77 15.17 -5.55
CA GLN A 51 -20.20 15.72 -6.78
C GLN A 51 -19.06 16.69 -6.49
N ARG A 52 -19.23 17.59 -5.52
CA ARG A 52 -18.17 18.54 -5.14
C ARG A 52 -16.95 17.83 -4.58
N MET A 53 -17.13 16.83 -3.71
CA MET A 53 -16.02 16.10 -3.10
C MET A 53 -15.28 15.25 -4.14
N VAL A 54 -16.02 14.51 -4.98
CA VAL A 54 -15.45 13.66 -6.03
C VAL A 54 -14.70 14.47 -7.09
N LEU A 55 -15.28 15.59 -7.54
CA LEU A 55 -14.66 16.43 -8.58
C LEU A 55 -13.54 17.33 -8.03
N GLY A 56 -13.54 17.63 -6.73
CA GLY A 56 -12.54 18.46 -6.07
C GLY A 56 -11.36 17.69 -5.46
N ALA A 57 -11.46 16.37 -5.31
CA ALA A 57 -10.42 15.54 -4.72
C ALA A 57 -9.33 15.13 -5.72
N ASP A 58 -8.17 14.71 -5.21
CA ASP A 58 -7.13 14.04 -6.00
C ASP A 58 -7.73 12.78 -6.66
N PRO A 59 -7.66 12.63 -8.00
CA PRO A 59 -8.16 11.44 -8.69
C PRO A 59 -7.61 10.11 -8.15
N ARG A 60 -6.43 10.11 -7.51
CA ARG A 60 -5.85 8.93 -6.87
C ARG A 60 -6.58 8.50 -5.60
N LYS A 61 -7.33 9.39 -4.96
CA LYS A 61 -8.13 9.14 -3.75
C LYS A 61 -9.58 8.77 -4.04
N VAL A 62 -10.03 8.88 -5.29
CA VAL A 62 -11.43 8.66 -5.69
C VAL A 62 -11.61 7.31 -6.36
N ARG A 63 -12.61 6.56 -5.92
CA ARG A 63 -13.04 5.29 -6.52
C ARG A 63 -14.51 5.38 -6.87
N GLN A 64 -14.84 5.19 -8.16
CA GLN A 64 -16.22 5.04 -8.61
C GLN A 64 -16.50 3.57 -8.87
N ILE A 65 -17.52 3.04 -8.20
CA ILE A 65 -17.86 1.61 -8.24
C ILE A 65 -19.37 1.40 -8.37
N SER A 66 -19.81 0.15 -8.52
CA SER A 66 -21.23 -0.18 -8.65
C SER A 66 -22.01 0.14 -7.38
N SER A 67 -23.26 0.57 -7.53
CA SER A 67 -24.09 1.04 -6.41
C SER A 67 -24.37 -0.04 -5.36
N ASN A 68 -24.31 -1.34 -5.73
CA ASN A 68 -24.40 -2.45 -4.79
C ASN A 68 -23.15 -2.52 -3.88
N LEU A 69 -21.95 -2.38 -4.43
CA LEU A 69 -20.72 -2.45 -3.64
C LEU A 69 -20.57 -1.22 -2.71
N VAL A 70 -21.08 -0.06 -3.12
CA VAL A 70 -21.21 1.10 -2.21
C VAL A 70 -22.24 0.85 -1.12
N ALA A 71 -23.35 0.17 -1.41
CA ALA A 71 -24.32 -0.20 -0.40
C ALA A 71 -23.73 -1.16 0.65
N ASP A 72 -22.94 -2.15 0.23
CA ASP A 72 -22.22 -3.06 1.14
C ASP A 72 -21.24 -2.28 2.04
N LEU A 73 -20.52 -1.31 1.47
CA LEU A 73 -19.64 -0.41 2.22
C LEU A 73 -20.41 0.50 3.18
N GLU A 74 -21.59 0.98 2.78
CA GLU A 74 -22.46 1.80 3.60
C GLU A 74 -22.97 1.00 4.81
N GLU A 75 -23.41 -0.24 4.59
CA GLU A 75 -23.82 -1.16 5.65
C GLU A 75 -22.66 -1.47 6.60
N THR A 76 -21.48 -1.74 6.05
CA THR A 76 -20.27 -1.98 6.84
C THR A 76 -19.93 -0.76 7.71
N CYS A 77 -20.01 0.44 7.13
CA CYS A 77 -19.76 1.67 7.85
C CYS A 77 -20.78 1.93 8.97
N LYS A 78 -22.07 1.67 8.73
CA LYS A 78 -23.11 1.74 9.78
C LYS A 78 -22.83 0.78 10.92
N ALA A 79 -22.56 -0.49 10.60
CA ALA A 79 -22.25 -1.52 11.59
C ALA A 79 -21.01 -1.19 12.44
N SER A 80 -19.99 -0.58 11.83
CA SER A 80 -18.79 -0.14 12.56
C SER A 80 -19.06 1.05 13.47
N ARG A 81 -19.90 2.01 13.06
CA ARG A 81 -20.28 3.17 13.90
C ARG A 81 -21.04 2.73 15.15
N ASP A 82 -21.91 1.73 15.02
CA ASP A 82 -22.68 1.19 16.15
C ASP A 82 -21.78 0.46 17.17
N LYS A 83 -20.69 -0.17 16.69
CA LYS A 83 -19.66 -0.80 17.53
C LYS A 83 -18.59 0.18 18.05
N GLY A 84 -18.48 1.37 17.44
CA GLY A 84 -17.38 2.33 17.57
C GLY A 84 -17.22 3.04 18.91
N LYS A 85 -17.93 2.64 19.98
CA LYS A 85 -17.63 3.10 21.35
C LYS A 85 -16.49 2.33 22.02
N ASN A 86 -16.12 1.15 21.50
CA ASN A 86 -15.17 0.23 22.15
C ASN A 86 -14.00 -0.23 21.24
N GLN A 87 -13.80 0.37 20.06
CA GLN A 87 -12.70 -0.02 19.16
C GLN A 87 -11.38 0.62 19.60
N ALA A 88 -10.29 -0.15 19.57
CA ALA A 88 -8.97 0.36 19.91
C ALA A 88 -8.54 1.48 18.94
N PRO A 89 -7.84 2.52 19.41
CA PRO A 89 -7.25 3.53 18.54
C PRO A 89 -6.38 2.88 17.46
N GLY A 90 -6.62 3.20 16.18
CA GLY A 90 -5.89 2.65 15.03
C GLY A 90 -6.47 1.38 14.40
N GLY A 91 -7.59 0.84 14.89
CA GLY A 91 -8.30 -0.29 14.26
C GLY A 91 -9.32 0.21 13.24
N GLY A 92 -9.11 -0.03 11.94
CA GLY A 92 -9.98 0.50 10.89
C GLY A 92 -11.32 -0.23 10.73
N LEU A 93 -11.97 -0.02 9.59
CA LEU A 93 -13.23 -0.67 9.25
C LEU A 93 -13.06 -2.20 9.11
N ILE A 94 -13.67 -2.99 10.01
CA ILE A 94 -13.77 -4.45 9.90
C ILE A 94 -15.10 -4.84 9.26
N TYR A 95 -15.07 -5.71 8.26
CA TYR A 95 -16.27 -6.17 7.56
C TYR A 95 -17.25 -6.87 8.51
N PRO A 96 -18.57 -6.64 8.42
CA PRO A 96 -19.53 -7.18 9.39
C PRO A 96 -19.56 -8.71 9.33
N GLY A 97 -19.73 -9.35 10.49
CA GLY A 97 -19.69 -10.81 10.58
C GLY A 97 -18.28 -11.41 10.46
N THR A 98 -17.23 -10.60 10.36
CA THR A 98 -15.82 -11.04 10.39
C THR A 98 -15.08 -10.40 11.57
N LYS A 99 -13.89 -10.91 11.89
CA LYS A 99 -13.01 -10.36 12.93
C LYS A 99 -11.64 -9.96 12.40
N TRP A 100 -11.24 -10.46 11.23
CA TRP A 100 -9.93 -10.29 10.60
C TRP A 100 -9.98 -9.52 9.28
N CYS A 101 -11.16 -9.33 8.68
CA CYS A 101 -11.26 -8.66 7.36
C CYS A 101 -11.32 -7.13 7.51
N GLY A 102 -10.17 -6.50 7.73
CA GLY A 102 -9.99 -5.05 7.70
C GLY A 102 -8.62 -4.62 8.25
N PRO A 103 -8.41 -3.35 8.60
CA PRO A 103 -7.13 -2.91 9.17
C PRO A 103 -6.93 -3.46 10.59
N GLY A 104 -6.03 -4.45 10.71
CA GLY A 104 -5.84 -5.22 11.95
C GLY A 104 -6.99 -6.20 12.17
N ASN A 105 -7.24 -6.58 13.42
CA ASN A 105 -8.34 -7.49 13.76
C ASN A 105 -8.94 -7.16 15.14
N VAL A 106 -10.15 -7.67 15.36
CA VAL A 106 -10.89 -7.58 16.64
C VAL A 106 -11.07 -8.95 17.29
N ALA A 107 -10.24 -9.92 16.88
CA ALA A 107 -10.28 -11.29 17.37
C ALA A 107 -9.62 -11.40 18.76
N ASN A 108 -10.21 -12.20 19.65
CA ASN A 108 -9.63 -12.43 20.98
C ASN A 108 -8.50 -13.47 20.96
N SER A 109 -8.45 -14.30 19.92
CA SER A 109 -7.44 -15.33 19.71
C SER A 109 -7.36 -15.70 18.23
N TYR A 110 -6.32 -16.44 17.84
CA TYR A 110 -6.15 -16.90 16.46
C TYR A 110 -7.37 -17.69 15.94
N GLU A 111 -8.01 -18.51 16.77
CA GLU A 111 -9.18 -19.30 16.36
C GLU A 111 -10.51 -18.56 16.50
N ASP A 112 -10.47 -17.31 16.97
CA ASP A 112 -11.66 -16.49 17.11
C ASP A 112 -12.08 -15.91 15.75
N LEU A 113 -12.96 -16.64 15.07
CA LEU A 113 -13.54 -16.28 13.79
C LEU A 113 -14.98 -15.72 13.98
N GLY A 114 -15.38 -14.88 13.04
CA GLY A 114 -16.73 -14.33 12.96
C GLY A 114 -17.76 -15.32 12.37
N GLN A 115 -18.96 -14.79 12.13
CA GLN A 115 -20.06 -15.52 11.49
C GLN A 115 -19.70 -16.01 10.08
N HIS A 116 -18.98 -15.20 9.30
CA HIS A 116 -18.46 -15.55 7.98
C HIS A 116 -17.11 -16.28 8.13
N SER A 117 -17.10 -17.40 8.86
CA SER A 117 -15.87 -18.02 9.36
C SER A 117 -14.91 -18.47 8.26
N LEU A 118 -15.41 -18.88 7.09
CA LEU A 118 -14.59 -19.31 5.96
C LEU A 118 -13.86 -18.11 5.32
N GLU A 119 -14.58 -17.02 5.08
CA GLU A 119 -14.04 -15.78 4.55
C GLU A 119 -13.08 -15.12 5.55
N ASP A 120 -13.47 -15.12 6.82
CA ASP A 120 -12.68 -14.56 7.91
C ASP A 120 -11.37 -15.34 8.12
N ALA A 121 -11.38 -16.66 7.91
CA ALA A 121 -10.16 -17.45 7.90
C ALA A 121 -9.21 -17.06 6.75
N CYS A 122 -9.74 -16.69 5.57
CA CYS A 122 -8.91 -16.15 4.48
C CYS A 122 -8.23 -14.84 4.89
N CYS A 123 -8.95 -13.94 5.56
CA CYS A 123 -8.41 -12.68 6.07
C CYS A 123 -7.39 -12.90 7.19
N ARG A 124 -7.69 -13.79 8.15
CA ARG A 124 -6.76 -14.17 9.22
C ARG A 124 -5.42 -14.65 8.67
N GLU A 125 -5.45 -15.53 7.67
CA GLU A 125 -4.24 -16.05 7.03
C GLU A 125 -3.45 -14.94 6.32
N HIS A 126 -4.14 -13.97 5.72
CA HIS A 126 -3.52 -12.80 5.08
C HIS A 126 -2.87 -11.85 6.09
N ASP A 127 -3.53 -11.60 7.21
CA ASP A 127 -3.03 -10.79 8.34
C ASP A 127 -1.72 -11.34 8.91
N HIS A 128 -1.52 -12.66 8.86
CA HIS A 128 -0.30 -13.33 9.31
C HIS A 128 0.79 -13.45 8.23
N CYS A 129 0.74 -12.60 7.20
CA CYS A 129 1.80 -12.55 6.20
C CYS A 129 3.15 -12.24 6.86
N PRO A 130 4.21 -13.04 6.62
CA PRO A 130 5.51 -12.86 7.29
C PRO A 130 6.24 -11.58 6.87
N PHE A 131 5.87 -10.99 5.72
CA PHE A 131 6.49 -9.78 5.19
C PHE A 131 5.42 -8.74 4.89
N THR A 132 5.41 -7.67 5.68
CA THR A 132 4.51 -6.54 5.55
C THR A 132 5.27 -5.21 5.70
N ILE A 133 4.69 -4.13 5.19
CA ILE A 133 5.15 -2.75 5.39
C ILE A 133 3.97 -1.98 5.99
N ALA A 134 4.07 -1.61 7.26
CA ALA A 134 3.03 -0.81 7.90
C ALA A 134 2.92 0.59 7.24
N PRO A 135 1.81 1.32 7.45
CA PRO A 135 1.67 2.68 6.97
C PRO A 135 2.87 3.54 7.38
N GLN A 136 3.37 4.37 6.45
CA GLN A 136 4.50 5.28 6.65
C GLN A 136 5.85 4.61 6.94
N GLN A 137 5.95 3.29 6.87
CA GLN A 137 7.22 2.56 7.04
C GLN A 137 7.92 2.31 5.70
N CYS A 138 9.24 2.12 5.76
CA CYS A 138 10.07 1.73 4.63
C CYS A 138 10.93 0.51 4.96
N ILE A 139 11.05 -0.42 4.02
CA ILE A 139 11.99 -1.55 4.10
C ILE A 139 12.68 -1.72 2.74
N HIS A 140 14.00 -1.94 2.76
CA HIS A 140 14.81 -2.20 1.57
C HIS A 140 14.58 -1.20 0.41
N GLY A 141 14.45 0.09 0.73
CA GLY A 141 14.25 1.15 -0.27
C GLY A 141 12.82 1.29 -0.80
N ILE A 142 11.86 0.50 -0.30
CA ILE A 142 10.43 0.60 -0.64
C ILE A 142 9.69 1.21 0.54
N CYS A 143 8.94 2.29 0.31
CA CYS A 143 8.14 2.96 1.33
C CYS A 143 6.64 2.76 1.09
N ASN A 144 5.89 2.57 2.17
CA ASN A 144 4.44 2.51 2.14
C ASN A 144 3.83 3.87 2.47
N SER A 145 3.49 4.64 1.44
CA SER A 145 2.76 5.91 1.58
C SER A 145 1.23 5.72 1.69
N SER A 146 0.74 4.48 1.66
CA SER A 146 -0.69 4.15 1.80
C SER A 146 -1.11 4.21 3.28
N PRO A 147 -2.37 4.57 3.59
CA PRO A 147 -2.94 4.35 4.93
C PRO A 147 -3.04 2.88 5.33
N PHE A 148 -2.96 1.96 4.37
CA PHE A 148 -3.14 0.53 4.61
C PHE A 148 -1.80 -0.20 4.58
N THR A 149 -1.67 -1.23 5.41
CA THR A 149 -0.53 -2.14 5.41
C THR A 149 -0.36 -2.78 4.03
N ARG A 150 0.86 -2.77 3.50
CA ARG A 150 1.22 -3.49 2.27
C ARG A 150 1.77 -4.86 2.62
N SER A 151 1.31 -5.90 1.94
CA SER A 151 1.76 -7.28 2.14
C SER A 151 2.58 -7.79 0.95
N HIS A 152 3.29 -8.91 1.15
CA HIS A 152 4.00 -9.57 0.06
C HIS A 152 3.03 -10.07 -1.01
N CYS A 153 3.42 -9.99 -2.29
CA CYS A 153 2.55 -10.38 -3.40
C CYS A 153 2.09 -11.84 -3.35
N ASP A 154 2.85 -12.74 -2.73
CA ASP A 154 2.45 -14.14 -2.57
C ASP A 154 1.32 -14.30 -1.55
N CYS A 155 1.30 -13.48 -0.49
CA CYS A 155 0.22 -13.43 0.49
C CYS A 155 -1.06 -12.92 -0.18
N ASP A 156 -0.99 -11.83 -0.95
CA ASP A 156 -2.13 -11.29 -1.70
C ASP A 156 -2.65 -12.29 -2.74
N ALA A 157 -1.76 -13.01 -3.42
CA ALA A 157 -2.15 -14.05 -4.38
C ALA A 157 -2.80 -15.27 -3.71
N LYS A 158 -2.34 -15.66 -2.51
CA LYS A 158 -2.98 -16.70 -1.69
C LYS A 158 -4.36 -16.25 -1.20
N PHE A 159 -4.45 -15.01 -0.72
CA PHE A 159 -5.71 -14.42 -0.27
C PHE A 159 -6.75 -14.35 -1.39
N ARG A 160 -6.35 -13.85 -2.57
CA ARG A 160 -7.21 -13.85 -3.76
C ARG A 160 -7.75 -15.23 -4.10
N ARG A 161 -6.87 -16.25 -4.13
CA ARG A 161 -7.27 -17.63 -4.43
C ARG A 161 -8.19 -18.20 -3.35
N CYS A 162 -7.95 -17.89 -2.07
CA CYS A 162 -8.80 -18.31 -0.96
C CYS A 162 -10.24 -17.81 -1.17
N LEU A 163 -10.41 -16.50 -1.37
CA LEU A 163 -11.74 -15.91 -1.61
C LEU A 163 -12.41 -16.44 -2.88
N GLN A 164 -11.65 -16.55 -3.98
CA GLN A 164 -12.17 -17.09 -5.24
C GLN A 164 -12.64 -18.54 -5.13
N ASN A 165 -11.96 -19.36 -4.32
CA ASN A 165 -12.35 -20.76 -4.11
C ASN A 165 -13.61 -20.90 -3.26
N LEU A 166 -13.87 -19.97 -2.33
CA LEU A 166 -15.12 -19.95 -1.55
C LEU A 166 -16.31 -19.60 -2.43
N ASN A 167 -16.14 -18.64 -3.35
CA ASN A 167 -17.15 -18.23 -4.33
C ASN A 167 -18.53 -17.89 -3.72
N THR A 168 -18.54 -17.38 -2.49
CA THR A 168 -19.73 -16.87 -1.82
C THR A 168 -19.94 -15.40 -2.16
N GLU A 169 -21.13 -14.86 -1.94
CA GLU A 169 -21.41 -13.42 -2.09
C GLU A 169 -20.44 -12.58 -1.25
N VAL A 170 -20.23 -12.96 0.02
CA VAL A 170 -19.33 -12.28 0.94
C VAL A 170 -17.88 -12.34 0.46
N ALA A 171 -17.40 -13.50 0.00
CA ALA A 171 -16.04 -13.64 -0.51
C ALA A 171 -15.83 -12.79 -1.78
N ASN A 172 -16.83 -12.72 -2.65
CA ASN A 172 -16.80 -11.89 -3.85
C ASN A 172 -16.77 -10.39 -3.51
N THR A 173 -17.57 -9.95 -2.53
CA THR A 173 -17.56 -8.57 -2.02
C THR A 173 -16.22 -8.22 -1.38
N LEU A 174 -15.68 -9.08 -0.51
CA LEU A 174 -14.35 -8.88 0.10
C LEU A 174 -13.24 -8.81 -0.94
N GLY A 175 -13.29 -9.68 -1.96
CA GLY A 175 -12.34 -9.68 -3.07
C GLY A 175 -12.42 -8.39 -3.88
N ALA A 176 -13.63 -7.94 -4.21
CA ALA A 176 -13.82 -6.68 -4.92
C ALA A 176 -13.33 -5.48 -4.10
N LEU A 177 -13.64 -5.44 -2.80
CA LEU A 177 -13.21 -4.38 -1.91
C LEU A 177 -11.68 -4.28 -1.84
N PHE A 178 -11.00 -5.39 -1.55
CA PHE A 178 -9.55 -5.38 -1.41
C PHE A 178 -8.83 -5.11 -2.74
N PHE A 179 -9.18 -5.85 -3.80
CA PHE A 179 -8.41 -5.86 -5.04
C PHE A 179 -8.84 -4.81 -6.07
N ASN A 180 -10.09 -4.34 -6.03
CA ASN A 180 -10.62 -3.42 -7.03
C ASN A 180 -10.86 -2.02 -6.47
N VAL A 181 -11.27 -1.91 -5.19
CA VAL A 181 -11.59 -0.60 -4.57
C VAL A 181 -10.38 -0.02 -3.84
N ILE A 182 -9.88 -0.72 -2.82
CA ILE A 182 -8.77 -0.24 -2.00
C ILE A 182 -7.46 -0.26 -2.80
N GLN A 183 -7.24 -1.32 -3.59
CA GLN A 183 -6.08 -1.48 -4.47
C GLN A 183 -4.73 -1.29 -3.75
N VAL A 184 -4.57 -1.93 -2.60
CA VAL A 184 -3.27 -1.95 -1.91
C VAL A 184 -2.25 -2.61 -2.83
N THR A 185 -1.14 -1.92 -3.10
CA THR A 185 -0.07 -2.47 -3.93
C THR A 185 0.81 -3.41 -3.10
N CYS A 186 0.95 -4.64 -3.55
CA CYS A 186 1.86 -5.61 -2.95
C CYS A 186 3.32 -5.35 -3.34
N PHE A 187 4.26 -5.95 -2.61
CA PHE A 187 5.68 -5.92 -2.94
C PHE A 187 6.24 -7.34 -3.07
N LYS A 188 7.27 -7.51 -3.91
CA LYS A 188 8.07 -8.72 -3.97
C LYS A 188 9.45 -8.43 -4.52
N GLU A 189 10.42 -9.24 -4.14
CA GLU A 189 11.72 -9.24 -4.79
C GLU A 189 11.59 -9.78 -6.22
N ARG A 190 12.28 -9.14 -7.18
CA ARG A 190 12.41 -9.65 -8.55
C ARG A 190 13.88 -9.90 -8.86
N ARG A 191 14.20 -11.10 -9.33
CA ARG A 191 15.49 -11.46 -9.90
C ARG A 191 15.30 -12.01 -11.32
N PRO A 192 16.08 -11.56 -12.32
CA PRO A 192 17.02 -10.43 -12.27
C PRO A 192 16.27 -9.09 -12.06
N CYS A 193 16.95 -8.04 -11.57
CA CYS A 193 16.29 -6.73 -11.45
C CYS A 193 15.88 -6.25 -12.85
N SER A 194 14.74 -5.57 -12.94
CA SER A 194 14.32 -4.98 -14.20
C SER A 194 15.29 -3.88 -14.63
N GLN A 195 15.42 -3.62 -15.92
CA GLN A 195 16.27 -2.54 -16.45
C GLN A 195 15.91 -1.15 -15.86
N TRP A 196 14.68 -1.00 -15.34
CA TRP A 196 14.17 0.21 -14.70
C TRP A 196 14.42 0.28 -13.19
N GLN A 197 14.88 -0.82 -12.59
CA GLN A 197 15.35 -0.89 -11.21
C GLN A 197 16.87 -1.05 -11.30
N SER A 198 17.62 0.06 -11.24
CA SER A 198 19.08 0.02 -11.24
C SER A 198 19.57 -0.96 -10.19
N CYS A 199 20.19 -2.06 -10.62
CA CYS A 199 20.85 -3.04 -9.73
C CYS A 199 22.17 -2.44 -9.17
N ASP A 200 22.16 -1.20 -8.70
CA ASP A 200 23.34 -0.56 -8.10
C ASP A 200 23.46 -0.89 -6.60
N LEU A 201 22.61 -1.78 -6.10
CA LEU A 201 22.82 -2.41 -4.80
C LEU A 201 23.74 -3.62 -5.00
N GLU A 202 25.03 -3.33 -4.97
CA GLU A 202 26.08 -4.31 -4.73
C GLU A 202 25.69 -5.11 -3.48
N TRP A 203 25.27 -6.37 -3.69
CA TRP A 203 24.95 -7.33 -2.64
C TRP A 203 26.23 -7.78 -1.93
N GLU A 204 27.00 -6.83 -1.39
CA GLU A 204 28.10 -7.14 -0.49
C GLU A 204 27.54 -7.23 0.93
N ARG A 205 27.32 -8.48 1.35
CA ARG A 205 27.09 -8.96 2.73
C ARG A 205 25.65 -8.92 3.24
N SER A 206 24.81 -9.81 2.72
CA SER A 206 23.82 -10.47 3.59
C SER A 206 24.47 -11.72 4.24
N PRO A 207 24.31 -11.94 5.56
CA PRO A 207 24.82 -13.14 6.23
C PRO A 207 24.21 -14.41 5.61
N SER A 208 25.07 -15.37 5.31
CA SER A 208 24.81 -16.58 4.51
C SER A 208 23.91 -17.65 5.17
N ASN A 209 22.97 -17.28 6.05
CA ASN A 209 22.29 -18.26 6.92
C ASN A 209 20.89 -18.70 6.46
N TYR A 210 20.47 -18.40 5.21
CA TYR A 210 19.22 -18.93 4.66
C TYR A 210 19.36 -19.32 3.19
N LEU A 211 20.08 -20.42 2.93
CA LEU A 211 19.88 -21.20 1.70
C LEU A 211 19.82 -22.70 2.08
N PRO A 212 18.75 -23.43 1.74
CA PRO A 212 18.75 -24.88 1.84
C PRO A 212 19.68 -25.46 0.77
N ASN A 213 20.31 -26.57 1.13
CA ASN A 213 21.36 -27.25 0.40
C ASN A 213 21.06 -27.47 -1.10
N GLY A 214 22.10 -27.23 -1.91
CA GLY A 214 22.35 -28.04 -3.11
C GLY A 214 22.06 -27.38 -4.44
N VAL A 215 22.92 -26.45 -4.87
CA VAL A 215 23.33 -26.37 -6.29
C VAL A 215 24.82 -25.96 -6.32
N SER A 216 25.66 -26.89 -6.76
CA SER A 216 27.06 -26.63 -7.11
C SER A 216 27.06 -26.10 -8.54
N GLU A 217 27.59 -24.90 -8.79
CA GLU A 217 28.02 -24.55 -10.14
C GLU A 217 29.24 -23.62 -10.18
N SER A 218 30.36 -24.27 -10.46
CA SER A 218 31.53 -23.88 -11.26
C SER A 218 31.73 -22.42 -11.70
N ARG A 219 32.88 -21.89 -11.25
CA ARG A 219 33.91 -21.16 -12.03
C ARG A 219 33.41 -20.03 -12.95
N GLY A 220 33.18 -18.87 -12.34
CA GLY A 220 33.19 -17.56 -13.00
C GLY A 220 34.57 -16.89 -12.92
N LEU A 221 35.08 -16.51 -14.09
CA LEU A 221 36.40 -15.96 -14.41
C LEU A 221 36.83 -14.75 -13.55
N ARG A 222 37.94 -14.85 -12.82
CA ARG A 222 38.61 -13.69 -12.17
C ARG A 222 39.21 -12.78 -13.25
N ARG A 223 38.77 -11.52 -13.34
CA ARG A 223 39.52 -10.46 -14.04
C ARG A 223 40.45 -9.75 -13.05
N PRO A 224 41.73 -9.52 -13.40
CA PRO A 224 42.68 -8.89 -12.50
C PRO A 224 42.46 -7.38 -12.43
N LEU A 225 42.64 -6.85 -11.24
CA LEU A 225 42.58 -5.42 -10.90
C LEU A 225 43.83 -4.73 -11.46
N LEU A 226 43.70 -3.90 -12.49
CA LEU A 226 44.72 -2.91 -12.88
C LEU A 226 44.01 -1.71 -13.53
N MET A 227 43.68 -0.72 -12.69
CA MET A 227 43.26 0.61 -13.13
C MET A 227 44.40 1.27 -13.90
N THR A 228 44.12 1.76 -15.11
CA THR A 228 44.97 2.74 -15.77
C THR A 228 44.14 3.91 -16.28
N VAL A 229 44.73 5.09 -16.18
CA VAL A 229 44.24 6.47 -16.36
C VAL A 229 43.62 6.75 -17.75
N SER A 230 43.56 5.75 -18.64
CA SER A 230 43.07 5.88 -20.01
C SER A 230 41.54 5.97 -20.13
N PHE A 231 40.78 5.44 -19.17
CA PHE A 231 39.31 5.54 -19.18
C PHE A 231 38.80 6.95 -18.88
N ALA A 232 39.48 7.71 -18.01
CA ALA A 232 39.11 9.09 -17.71
C ALA A 232 39.23 10.02 -18.93
N PHE A 233 40.21 9.75 -19.80
CA PHE A 233 40.41 10.54 -21.01
C PHE A 233 39.38 10.21 -22.11
N TRP A 234 38.96 8.94 -22.20
CA TRP A 234 37.89 8.54 -23.11
C TRP A 234 36.52 9.08 -22.69
N ASP A 235 36.22 9.10 -21.39
CA ASP A 235 34.97 9.65 -20.85
C ASP A 235 34.89 11.19 -21.01
N PHE A 236 36.01 11.89 -20.86
CA PHE A 236 36.11 13.33 -21.13
C PHE A 236 35.93 13.67 -22.62
N MET A 237 36.51 12.87 -23.53
CA MET A 237 36.39 13.07 -24.98
C MET A 237 35.00 12.67 -25.51
N ALA A 238 34.33 11.69 -24.89
CA ALA A 238 32.95 11.31 -25.21
C ALA A 238 31.95 12.38 -24.76
N ARG A 239 32.12 12.97 -23.57
CA ARG A 239 31.28 14.09 -23.09
C ARG A 239 31.37 15.34 -23.96
N ARG A 240 32.53 15.64 -24.55
CA ARG A 240 32.70 16.81 -25.44
C ARG A 240 32.04 16.65 -26.81
N ARG A 241 31.82 15.42 -27.27
CA ARG A 241 31.22 15.12 -28.58
C ARG A 241 29.69 15.25 -28.58
N ASN A 242 29.04 15.10 -27.43
CA ASN A 242 27.59 15.25 -27.28
C ASN A 242 27.14 16.70 -27.02
N PHE A 243 28.03 17.60 -26.61
CA PHE A 243 27.68 19.02 -26.41
C PHE A 243 27.63 19.85 -27.70
N LEU A 244 28.24 19.37 -28.79
CA LEU A 244 28.25 20.07 -30.10
C LEU A 244 27.15 19.60 -31.06
N ARG A 245 26.18 18.80 -30.61
CA ARG A 245 25.12 18.24 -31.47
C ARG A 245 23.72 18.82 -31.23
N ASP A 246 23.52 19.68 -30.22
CA ASP A 246 22.21 20.23 -29.84
C ASP A 246 22.07 21.76 -30.03
N VAL A 247 22.93 22.40 -30.84
CA VAL A 247 22.78 23.82 -31.18
C VAL A 247 22.82 24.02 -32.70
N MET A 248 21.71 23.70 -33.39
CA MET A 248 21.14 24.52 -34.47
C MET A 248 19.74 24.00 -34.90
N PRO A 249 18.78 24.90 -35.20
CA PRO A 249 17.38 24.58 -35.46
C PRO A 249 17.16 24.13 -36.90
N PHE A 250 16.26 23.16 -37.11
CA PHE A 250 15.81 22.73 -38.44
C PHE A 250 14.83 23.77 -39.03
N VAL A 251 15.17 24.26 -40.23
CA VAL A 251 14.21 24.53 -41.31
C VAL A 251 13.88 23.19 -41.95
#